data_AF-A0A7C5ZR07-F1
#
_entry.id   AF-A0A7C5ZR07-F1
#
_cell.length_a   1.000
_cell.length_b   1.000
_cell.length_c   1.000
_cell.angle_alpha   90.00
_cell.angle_beta   90.00
_cell.angle_gamma   90.00
#
_symmetry.space_group_name_H-M   'P 1'
#
loop_
_entity.id
_entity.type
_entity.pdbx_description
1 polymer ?
#
loop_
_entity_poly.entity_id
_entity_poly.type
_entity_poly.pdbx_seq_one_letter_code
_entity_poly.pdbx_strand_id
1 'polypeptide(L)'
;MAKAIFIPSIGTGGAQRVTVNLIKKLNFDYLILLDDTHIAYPIPLPKERIISIKSPASQSLIKKFINLPVRYFRLKRVKSKYKI
;
A
#
# COMPACT_ATOMS: atom_id res chain seq x y z
N MET A 1 4.04 -0.48 19.52
CA MET A 1 4.31 0.04 18.16
C MET A 1 3.36 -0.63 17.20
N ALA A 2 2.63 0.13 16.39
CA ALA A 2 1.73 -0.44 15.39
C ALA A 2 2.53 -1.12 14.28
N LYS A 3 2.11 -2.31 13.85
CA LYS A 3 2.73 -3.05 12.75
C LYS A 3 2.08 -2.64 11.44
N ALA A 4 2.87 -2.12 10.50
CA ALA A 4 2.38 -1.79 9.17
C ALA A 4 3.17 -2.53 8.10
N ILE A 5 2.47 -2.93 7.04
CA ILE A 5 3.10 -3.44 5.83
C ILE A 5 2.93 -2.43 4.71
N PHE A 6 4.00 -2.22 3.94
CA PHE A 6 3.97 -1.41 2.73
C PHE A 6 4.00 -2.33 1.51
N ILE A 7 2.95 -2.26 0.69
CA ILE A 7 2.84 -3.04 -0.55
C ILE A 7 2.68 -2.07 -1.72
N PRO A 8 3.64 -2.04 -2.67
CA PRO A 8 3.58 -1.13 -3.80
C PRO A 8 2.33 -1.30 -4.66
N SER A 9 1.95 -2.54 -4.94
CA SER A 9 0.76 -2.88 -5.72
C SER A 9 0.32 -4.28 -5.32
N ILE A 10 -0.99 -4.45 -5.16
CA ILE A 10 -1.58 -5.77 -5.05
C ILE A 10 -1.83 -6.23 -6.49
N GLY A 11 -1.00 -7.13 -6.99
CA GLY A 11 -1.18 -7.71 -8.33
C GLY A 11 -2.54 -8.39 -8.46
N THR A 12 -3.02 -8.59 -9.68
CA THR A 12 -4.35 -9.16 -9.95
C THR A 12 -4.33 -10.70 -9.89
N GLY A 13 -5.52 -11.31 -9.80
CA GLY A 13 -5.68 -12.77 -9.91
C GLY A 13 -5.02 -13.54 -8.76
N GLY A 14 -4.15 -14.51 -9.08
CA GLY A 14 -3.52 -15.40 -8.11
C GLY A 14 -2.62 -14.69 -7.10
N ALA A 15 -1.89 -13.66 -7.55
CA ALA A 15 -1.03 -12.84 -6.68
C ALA A 15 -1.82 -12.11 -5.60
N GLN A 16 -3.05 -11.68 -5.91
CA GLN A 16 -3.94 -11.06 -4.94
C GLN A 16 -4.35 -12.03 -3.84
N ARG A 17 -4.70 -13.27 -4.22
CA ARG A 17 -5.11 -14.32 -3.27
C ARG A 17 -3.99 -14.66 -2.29
N VAL A 18 -2.76 -14.77 -2.78
CA VAL A 18 -1.58 -15.01 -1.94
C VAL A 18 -1.35 -13.84 -0.99
N THR A 19 -1.41 -12.61 -1.50
CA THR A 19 -1.26 -11.40 -0.68
C THR A 19 -2.29 -11.38 0.44
N VAL A 20 -3.59 -11.57 0.12
CA VAL A 20 -4.68 -11.61 1.10
C VAL A 20 -4.46 -12.69 2.17
N ASN A 21 -4.02 -13.88 1.79
CA ASN A 21 -3.73 -14.94 2.76
C ASN A 21 -2.52 -14.62 3.64
N LEU A 22 -1.50 -13.97 3.08
CA LEU A 22 -0.35 -13.47 3.82
C LEU A 22 -0.77 -12.38 4.82
N ILE A 23 -1.68 -11.48 4.41
CA ILE A 23 -2.28 -10.46 5.28
C ILE A 23 -2.92 -11.09 6.51
N LYS A 24 -3.73 -12.14 6.31
CA LYS A 24 -4.38 -12.87 7.42
C LYS A 24 -3.38 -13.46 8.40
N LYS A 25 -2.26 -14.00 7.92
CA LYS A 25 -1.28 -14.70 8.77
C LYS A 25 -0.32 -13.77 9.50
N LEU A 26 0.05 -12.63 8.91
CA LEU A 26 1.07 -11.75 9.47
C LEU A 26 0.57 -10.80 10.58
N ASN A 27 -0.75 -10.69 10.77
CA ASN A 27 -1.39 -9.92 11.85
C ASN A 27 -0.82 -8.50 12.01
N PHE A 28 -0.89 -7.71 10.95
CA PHE A 28 -0.50 -6.29 10.96
C PHE A 28 -1.70 -5.37 11.16
N ASP A 29 -1.45 -4.21 11.75
CA ASP A 29 -2.46 -3.21 12.08
C ASP A 29 -2.82 -2.33 10.88
N TYR A 30 -1.87 -2.07 9.98
CA TYR A 30 -2.06 -1.18 8.83
C TYR A 30 -1.50 -1.76 7.53
N LEU A 31 -2.21 -1.50 6.43
CA LEU A 31 -1.77 -1.77 5.07
C LEU A 31 -1.58 -0.46 4.33
N ILE A 32 -0.36 -0.18 3.87
CA ILE A 32 -0.03 1.02 3.10
C ILE A 32 0.18 0.62 1.64
N LEU A 33 -0.58 1.23 0.73
CA LEU A 33 -0.56 0.98 -0.70
C LEU A 33 -0.12 2.22 -1.49
N LEU A 34 0.62 2.03 -2.58
CA LEU A 34 0.83 3.13 -3.54
C LEU A 34 -0.44 3.42 -4.33
N ASP A 35 -1.19 2.37 -4.63
CA ASP A 35 -2.35 2.39 -5.51
C ASP A 35 -3.34 1.30 -5.10
N ASP A 36 -4.61 1.66 -5.03
CA ASP A 36 -5.74 0.82 -4.62
C ASP A 36 -6.73 0.52 -5.77
N THR A 37 -6.45 1.00 -6.99
CA THR A 37 -7.34 0.86 -8.15
C THR A 37 -7.67 -0.58 -8.56
N HIS A 38 -6.78 -1.54 -8.30
CA HIS A 38 -6.91 -2.92 -8.81
C HIS A 38 -7.26 -3.97 -7.74
N ILE A 39 -7.83 -3.57 -6.62
CA ILE A 39 -8.16 -4.51 -5.53
C ILE A 39 -9.49 -5.22 -5.83
N ALA A 40 -9.42 -6.43 -6.40
CA ALA A 40 -10.61 -7.27 -6.67
C ALA A 40 -11.10 -8.13 -5.49
N TYR A 41 -10.21 -8.52 -4.56
CA TYR A 41 -10.55 -9.37 -3.42
C TYR A 41 -10.69 -8.56 -2.13
N PRO A 42 -11.64 -8.92 -1.24
CA PRO A 42 -11.79 -8.27 0.06
C PRO A 42 -10.54 -8.49 0.90
N ILE A 43 -9.91 -7.39 1.28
CA ILE A 43 -8.77 -7.40 2.20
C ILE A 43 -9.32 -7.61 3.61
N PRO A 44 -8.74 -8.53 4.41
CA PRO A 44 -9.23 -8.86 5.75
C PRO A 44 -8.74 -7.82 6.78
N LEU A 45 -8.96 -6.55 6.46
CA LEU A 45 -8.69 -5.40 7.30
C LEU A 45 -9.85 -4.39 7.16
N PRO A 46 -10.24 -3.69 8.24
CA PRO A 46 -11.11 -2.53 8.16
C PRO A 46 -10.59 -1.52 7.12
N LYS A 47 -11.49 -0.92 6.33
CA LYS A 47 -11.12 0.06 5.28
C LYS A 47 -10.25 1.21 5.81
N GLU A 48 -10.49 1.64 7.04
CA GLU A 48 -9.73 2.73 7.71
C GLU A 48 -8.26 2.39 7.96
N ARG A 49 -7.92 1.09 7.99
CA ARG A 49 -6.57 0.57 8.17
C ARG A 49 -5.85 0.33 6.83
N ILE A 50 -6.53 0.58 5.71
CA ILE A 50 -5.98 0.50 4.35
C ILE A 50 -5.71 1.92 3.88
N ILE A 51 -4.44 2.29 3.76
CA ILE A 51 -3.99 3.65 3.45
C ILE A 51 -3.39 3.66 2.04
N SER A 52 -4.13 4.21 1.07
CA SER A 52 -3.62 4.47 -0.28
C SER A 52 -2.94 5.84 -0.34
N ILE A 53 -1.69 5.88 -0.82
CA ILE A 53 -0.96 7.15 -1.03
C ILE A 53 -1.21 7.76 -2.42
N LYS A 54 -2.13 7.18 -3.21
CA LYS A 54 -2.62 7.65 -4.52
C LYS A 54 -1.46 8.09 -5.43
N SER A 55 -0.47 7.22 -5.56
CA SER A 55 0.72 7.43 -6.38
C SER A 55 0.90 6.24 -7.33
N PRO A 56 0.06 6.12 -8.37
CA PRO A 56 0.08 5.00 -9.31
C PRO A 56 1.44 4.89 -10.01
N ALA A 57 1.74 3.70 -10.54
CA ALA A 57 2.93 3.50 -11.35
C ALA A 57 2.83 4.34 -12.64
N SER A 58 3.94 4.97 -13.02
CA SER A 58 4.04 5.69 -14.29
C SER A 58 4.98 4.95 -15.23
N GLN A 59 4.64 4.90 -16.52
CA GLN A 59 5.50 4.29 -17.54
C GLN A 59 6.69 5.19 -17.93
N SER A 60 6.54 6.52 -17.80
CA SER A 60 7.62 7.48 -18.11
C SER A 60 8.74 7.44 -17.06
N LEU A 61 9.99 7.30 -17.51
CA LEU A 61 11.19 7.30 -16.65
C LEU A 61 11.34 8.61 -15.87
N ILE A 62 11.10 9.75 -16.52
CA ILE A 62 11.17 11.08 -15.89
C ILE A 62 10.14 11.17 -14.76
N LYS A 63 8.90 10.72 -15.02
CA LYS A 63 7.85 10.69 -14.00
C LYS A 63 8.20 9.73 -12.87
N LYS A 64 8.85 8.58 -13.13
CA LYS A 64 9.32 7.67 -12.07
C LYS A 64 10.33 8.36 -11.15
N PHE A 65 11.31 9.07 -11.72
CA PHE A 65 12.33 9.80 -10.95
C PHE A 65 11.72 10.89 -10.07
N ILE A 66 10.81 11.70 -10.60
CA ILE A 66 10.13 12.76 -9.83
C ILE A 66 9.17 12.17 -8.80
N ASN A 67 8.50 11.06 -9.11
CA ASN A 67 7.56 10.42 -8.18
C ASN A 67 8.24 9.80 -6.97
N LEU A 68 9.52 9.44 -7.06
CA LEU A 68 10.26 8.79 -5.97
C LEU A 68 10.39 9.68 -4.72
N PRO A 69 10.91 10.92 -4.78
CA PRO A 69 10.91 11.83 -3.65
C PRO A 69 9.49 12.20 -3.20
N VAL A 70 8.55 12.38 -4.13
CA VAL A 70 7.14 12.67 -3.79
C VAL A 70 6.53 11.55 -2.95
N ARG A 71 6.74 10.28 -3.35
CA ARG A 71 6.30 9.09 -2.60
C ARG A 71 6.92 9.06 -1.22
N TYR A 72 8.21 9.35 -1.09
CA TYR A 72 8.89 9.39 0.20
C TYR A 72 8.24 10.40 1.16
N PHE A 73 8.01 11.64 0.71
CA PHE A 73 7.36 12.65 1.55
C PHE A 73 5.92 12.28 1.91
N ARG A 74 5.16 11.69 0.99
CA ARG A 74 3.81 11.19 1.29
C ARG A 74 3.84 10.08 2.32
N LEU A 75 4.77 9.13 2.19
CA LEU A 75 4.92 8.03 3.16
C LEU A 75 5.33 8.54 4.54
N LYS A 76 6.23 9.55 4.59
CA LYS A 76 6.61 10.22 5.84
C LYS A 76 5.41 10.89 6.51
N ARG A 77 4.53 11.55 5.74
CA ARG A 77 3.28 12.13 6.28
C ARG A 77 2.34 11.06 6.82
N VAL A 78 2.18 9.93 6.12
CA VAL A 78 1.36 8.80 6.60
C VAL A 78 1.93 8.25 7.90
N LYS A 79 3.24 7.99 7.93
CA LYS A 79 3.94 7.49 9.12
C LYS A 79 3.68 8.39 10.34
N SER A 80 3.85 9.70 10.16
CA SER A 80 3.58 10.68 11.23
C SER A 80 2.10 10.76 11.63
N LYS A 81 1.17 10.72 10.67
CA LYS A 81 -0.28 10.85 10.93
C LYS A 81 -0.82 9.67 11.73
N TYR A 82 -0.38 8.46 11.40
CA TYR A 82 -0.89 7.23 12.01
C TYR A 82 0.00 6.72 13.15
N LYS A 83 1.08 7.46 13.51
CA LYS A 83 2.06 7.08 14.54
C LYS A 83 2.63 5.66 14.32
N ILE A 84 2.91 5.34 13.05
CA ILE A 84 3.51 4.08 12.59
C ILE A 84 5.03 4.22 12.58
#